data_AF-A0A4U0SQT1-F1
#
_entry.id   AF-A0A4U0SQT1-F1
#
_cell.length_a   1.000
_cell.length_b   1.000
_cell.length_c   1.000
_cell.angle_alpha   90.00
_cell.angle_beta   90.00
_cell.angle_gamma   90.00
#
_symmetry.space_group_name_H-M   'P 1'
#
loop_
_entity.id
_entity.type
_entity.pdbx_description
1 polymer ?
#
loop_
_entity_poly.entity_id
_entity_poly.type
_entity_poly.pdbx_seq_one_letter_code
_entity_poly.pdbx_strand_id
1 'polypeptide(L)'
;MPSYLSPGVYVEEVASGSRPIEGVGTSVAAFVGLAPTGPLNEPTLVTNWSQYVASFGEFTDGYFLAHSVYGFFNNGGSAAYVVRVGGVHGGVSGGVPGEGTQGRAAVAGGNSAAPAALPPGEAKQLGTFKVAALAPGESGGTISVEVADAEGEGPADRFRLVVKDGEKTAETFDVTAKKGNRNYVVTQVKERSKLITVSEAAPAGQLARPENQSVALEVPTTAAAPAVPSQEDGDQVGIGEYLGDSADRTGFGGLEAVDEISMVAVPDLMAAYQRGAIDLESVKAVQLGLIAHCELMGDRLAIIDPPPGLNARQVRVWRQDTAGYDSKYAALYYPWIKVFDPASGQTRMIPPSGHVSGIWARNDFERGVHKAPANEVVRGAVDLEMQITRGEQDLLNPLGINCIRAFPGRGIRVWGARTLSSDPAWRYLNVRRYFNYLEESILTGTQWVVFEPNDQALWARIRRNISAFLVTEWRNGALFGGTPEDAYYVKCDAETNPPESVDLGRVICEIGVSPVKPAEFVIFRLAQFSSGGGELDE
;
A
#
# COMPACT_ATOMS: atom_id res chain seq x y z
N MET A 1 15.21 47.37 -20.62
CA MET A 1 13.93 47.30 -21.36
C MET A 1 14.24 47.00 -22.80
N PRO A 2 13.53 46.06 -23.44
CA PRO A 2 13.66 45.83 -24.88
C PRO A 2 13.23 47.08 -25.64
N SER A 3 14.01 47.44 -26.66
CA SER A 3 13.78 48.59 -27.53
C SER A 3 13.16 48.08 -28.83
N TYR A 4 11.85 48.25 -29.01
CA TYR A 4 11.18 47.88 -30.25
C TYR A 4 11.29 49.04 -31.26
N LEU A 5 11.98 48.78 -32.38
CA LEU A 5 12.29 49.79 -33.40
C LEU A 5 11.38 49.69 -34.64
N SER A 6 10.38 48.81 -34.63
CA SER A 6 9.49 48.55 -35.78
C SER A 6 8.04 48.34 -35.34
N PRO A 7 7.03 48.70 -36.16
CA PRO A 7 5.65 48.31 -35.89
C PRO A 7 5.46 46.80 -36.12
N GLY A 8 4.92 46.06 -35.14
CA GLY A 8 4.69 44.61 -35.22
C GLY A 8 4.03 44.04 -33.96
N VAL A 9 3.62 42.76 -34.03
CA VAL A 9 3.20 41.99 -32.84
C VAL A 9 4.44 41.29 -32.29
N TYR A 10 4.79 41.58 -31.04
CA TYR A 10 5.91 40.97 -30.35
C TYR A 10 5.41 39.96 -29.32
N VAL A 11 6.04 38.80 -29.27
CA VAL A 11 5.82 37.78 -28.25
C VAL A 11 7.10 37.72 -27.42
N GLU A 12 6.99 37.95 -26.12
CA GLU A 12 8.08 37.81 -25.18
C GLU A 12 7.76 36.72 -24.16
N GLU A 13 8.71 35.81 -23.94
CA GLU A 13 8.67 34.92 -22.80
C GLU A 13 9.16 35.68 -21.56
N VAL A 14 8.21 36.23 -20.81
CA VAL A 14 8.48 36.68 -19.45
C VAL A 14 8.37 35.46 -18.55
N ALA A 15 9.44 35.13 -17.82
CA ALA A 15 9.36 34.10 -16.78
C ALA A 15 8.30 34.52 -15.76
N SER A 16 7.15 33.82 -15.77
CA SER A 16 6.13 33.96 -14.74
C SER A 16 6.75 33.50 -13.41
N GLY A 17 7.21 34.46 -12.61
CA GLY A 17 8.01 34.23 -11.40
C GLY A 17 7.32 33.47 -10.26
N SER A 18 6.11 32.96 -10.45
CA SER A 18 5.47 32.06 -9.48
C SER A 18 4.51 31.14 -10.21
N ARG A 19 4.71 29.82 -10.11
CA ARG A 19 3.69 28.85 -10.50
C ARG A 19 2.53 28.93 -9.49
N PRO A 20 1.28 28.80 -9.94
CA PRO A 20 0.15 28.64 -9.02
C PRO A 20 0.40 27.46 -8.08
N ILE A 21 0.00 27.60 -6.81
CA ILE A 21 0.03 26.47 -5.87
C ILE A 21 -1.02 25.46 -6.31
N GLU A 22 -0.60 24.20 -6.46
CA GLU A 22 -1.48 23.06 -6.72
C GLU A 22 -1.65 22.23 -5.45
N GLY A 23 -2.82 21.61 -5.31
CA GLY A 23 -3.10 20.72 -4.20
C GLY A 23 -2.30 19.43 -4.29
N VAL A 24 -1.68 19.02 -3.19
CA VAL A 24 -0.99 17.71 -3.11
C VAL A 24 -1.96 16.54 -3.01
N GLY A 25 -1.47 15.34 -3.32
CA GLY A 25 -2.24 14.12 -3.17
C GLY A 25 -2.50 13.76 -1.71
N THR A 26 -3.73 13.35 -1.37
CA THR A 26 -4.14 12.99 0.00
C THR A 26 -4.53 11.52 0.18
N SER A 27 -4.23 10.70 -0.84
CA SER A 27 -4.75 9.33 -0.99
C SER A 27 -3.68 8.24 -1.03
N VAL A 28 -2.41 8.60 -0.79
CA VAL A 28 -1.30 7.64 -0.75
C VAL A 28 -1.22 7.03 0.65
N ALA A 29 -1.37 5.72 0.74
CA ALA A 29 -1.27 4.97 1.98
C ALA A 29 0.09 4.29 2.12
N ALA A 30 0.53 4.05 3.35
CA ALA A 30 1.64 3.17 3.65
C ALA A 30 1.16 2.01 4.53
N PHE A 31 1.48 0.78 4.13
CA PHE A 31 1.18 -0.42 4.88
C PHE A 31 2.46 -1.11 5.32
N VAL A 32 2.61 -1.30 6.62
CA VAL A 32 3.74 -2.04 7.20
C VAL A 32 3.24 -3.37 7.72
N GLY A 33 3.86 -4.46 7.29
CA GLY A 33 3.42 -5.78 7.69
C GLY A 33 4.28 -6.90 7.12
N LEU A 34 3.75 -8.11 7.25
CA LEU A 34 4.42 -9.35 6.90
C LEU A 34 3.93 -9.81 5.53
N ALA A 35 4.87 -10.19 4.67
CA ALA A 35 4.61 -10.74 3.35
C ALA A 35 5.48 -11.99 3.13
N PRO A 36 5.01 -12.97 2.34
CA PRO A 36 5.80 -14.16 2.04
C PRO A 36 7.05 -13.80 1.21
N THR A 37 6.93 -12.84 0.28
CA THR A 37 8.02 -12.43 -0.62
C THR A 37 8.14 -10.91 -0.67
N GLY A 38 9.12 -10.42 -1.43
CA GLY A 38 9.34 -8.99 -1.63
C GLY A 38 10.51 -8.43 -0.83
N PRO A 39 10.94 -7.20 -1.16
CA PRO A 39 12.09 -6.58 -0.54
C PRO A 39 11.81 -6.29 0.94
N LEU A 40 12.76 -6.64 1.81
CA LEU A 40 12.65 -6.46 3.24
C LEU A 40 13.06 -5.03 3.62
N ASN A 41 12.23 -4.35 4.42
CA ASN A 41 12.45 -2.98 4.88
C ASN A 41 12.56 -1.93 3.76
N GLU A 42 12.12 -2.24 2.54
CA GLU A 42 12.16 -1.30 1.43
C GLU A 42 10.74 -0.79 1.10
N PRO A 43 10.46 0.51 1.27
CA PRO A 43 9.19 1.11 0.85
C PRO A 43 8.99 0.93 -0.66
N THR A 44 8.10 0.00 -1.02
CA THR A 44 7.83 -0.32 -2.43
C THR A 44 6.48 0.23 -2.85
N LEU A 45 6.47 1.10 -3.86
CA LEU A 45 5.24 1.65 -4.41
C LEU A 45 4.49 0.60 -5.23
N VAL A 46 3.21 0.40 -4.90
CA VAL A 46 2.25 -0.40 -5.65
C VAL A 46 1.02 0.45 -5.99
N THR A 47 0.58 0.40 -7.24
CA THR A 47 -0.55 1.21 -7.76
C THR A 47 -1.79 0.38 -8.07
N ASN A 48 -1.69 -0.94 -7.96
CA ASN A 48 -2.81 -1.86 -8.13
C ASN A 48 -2.53 -3.20 -7.46
N TRP A 49 -3.56 -4.02 -7.34
CA TRP A 49 -3.49 -5.35 -6.73
C TRP A 49 -2.51 -6.29 -7.44
N SER A 50 -2.47 -6.29 -8.78
CA SER A 50 -1.58 -7.17 -9.55
C SER A 50 -0.10 -6.86 -9.30
N GLN A 51 0.25 -5.58 -9.15
CA GLN A 51 1.61 -5.18 -8.75
C GLN A 51 1.95 -5.64 -7.33
N TYR A 52 1.01 -5.50 -6.38
CA TYR A 52 1.21 -6.02 -5.03
C TYR A 52 1.50 -7.53 -5.05
N VAL A 53 0.68 -8.31 -5.74
CA VAL A 53 0.86 -9.77 -5.85
C VAL A 53 2.21 -10.12 -6.46
N ALA A 54 2.63 -9.40 -7.51
CA ALA A 54 3.91 -9.65 -8.18
C ALA A 54 5.11 -9.37 -7.26
N SER A 55 5.03 -8.37 -6.38
CA SER A 55 6.12 -7.98 -5.50
C SER A 55 6.14 -8.74 -4.17
N PHE A 56 4.98 -8.96 -3.57
CA PHE A 56 4.85 -9.42 -2.18
C PHE A 56 4.16 -10.77 -2.03
N GLY A 57 3.48 -11.26 -3.07
CA GLY A 57 2.72 -12.50 -3.06
C GLY A 57 1.21 -12.31 -2.89
N GLU A 58 0.45 -13.39 -3.08
CA GLU A 58 -1.00 -13.40 -2.92
C GLU A 58 -1.44 -13.48 -1.44
N PHE A 59 -2.75 -13.63 -1.23
CA PHE A 59 -3.32 -13.87 0.10
C PHE A 59 -2.61 -15.03 0.78
N THR A 60 -2.07 -14.75 1.97
CA THR A 60 -1.31 -15.71 2.76
C THR A 60 -1.94 -15.85 4.13
N ASP A 61 -2.06 -17.09 4.60
CA ASP A 61 -2.58 -17.38 5.93
C ASP A 61 -1.66 -16.81 7.02
N GLY A 62 -2.27 -16.47 8.15
CA GLY A 62 -1.56 -15.91 9.29
C GLY A 62 -1.24 -14.41 9.20
N TYR A 63 -1.40 -13.75 8.05
CA TYR A 63 -1.16 -12.31 7.87
C TYR A 63 -2.38 -11.57 7.30
N PHE A 64 -2.45 -10.27 7.55
CA PHE A 64 -3.50 -9.34 7.13
C PHE A 64 -3.00 -8.29 6.13
N LEU A 65 -1.69 -8.13 5.90
CA LEU A 65 -1.15 -7.15 4.95
C LEU A 65 -1.80 -7.25 3.56
N ALA A 66 -1.83 -8.44 2.97
CA ALA A 66 -2.46 -8.68 1.67
C ALA A 66 -3.97 -8.31 1.66
N HIS A 67 -4.68 -8.67 2.72
CA HIS A 67 -6.11 -8.34 2.89
C HIS A 67 -6.34 -6.83 3.02
N SER A 68 -5.45 -6.13 3.72
CA SER A 68 -5.51 -4.69 3.91
C SER A 68 -5.22 -3.93 2.63
N VAL A 69 -4.20 -4.33 1.87
CA VAL A 69 -3.85 -3.73 0.58
C VAL A 69 -4.93 -4.01 -0.47
N TYR A 70 -5.47 -5.23 -0.51
CA TYR A 70 -6.62 -5.55 -1.37
C TYR A 70 -7.84 -4.69 -1.00
N GLY A 71 -8.15 -4.60 0.29
CA GLY A 71 -9.23 -3.77 0.83
C GLY A 71 -9.08 -2.29 0.47
N PHE A 72 -7.85 -1.77 0.53
CA PHE A 72 -7.50 -0.41 0.14
C PHE A 72 -7.86 -0.14 -1.33
N PHE A 73 -7.33 -0.93 -2.27
CA PHE A 73 -7.61 -0.77 -3.69
C PHE A 73 -9.10 -0.96 -4.01
N ASN A 74 -9.75 -1.96 -3.41
CA ASN A 74 -11.18 -2.21 -3.64
C ASN A 74 -12.09 -1.08 -3.10
N ASN A 75 -11.63 -0.34 -2.09
CA ASN A 75 -12.38 0.77 -1.52
C ASN A 75 -12.12 2.12 -2.19
N GLY A 76 -11.18 2.20 -3.15
CA GLY A 76 -10.90 3.38 -3.97
C GLY A 76 -9.51 3.99 -3.77
N GLY A 77 -8.59 3.26 -3.11
CA GLY A 77 -7.18 3.57 -3.09
C GLY A 77 -6.53 3.47 -4.48
N SER A 78 -5.54 4.32 -4.76
CA SER A 78 -4.85 4.40 -6.05
C SER A 78 -3.35 4.11 -5.97
N ALA A 79 -2.72 4.44 -4.85
CA ALA A 79 -1.28 4.24 -4.63
C ALA A 79 -1.02 3.88 -3.16
N ALA A 80 -0.21 2.86 -2.95
CA ALA A 80 0.24 2.48 -1.62
C ALA A 80 1.73 2.14 -1.62
N TYR A 81 2.44 2.60 -0.60
CA TYR A 81 3.77 2.08 -0.25
C TYR A 81 3.59 0.87 0.67
N VAL A 82 4.28 -0.22 0.37
CA VAL A 82 4.30 -1.41 1.21
C VAL A 82 5.70 -1.60 1.75
N VAL A 83 5.81 -1.73 3.07
CA VAL A 83 7.05 -2.10 3.75
C VAL A 83 6.86 -3.47 4.35
N ARG A 84 7.59 -4.44 3.81
CA ARG A 84 7.68 -5.77 4.40
C ARG A 84 8.62 -5.72 5.60
N VAL A 85 8.12 -6.12 6.76
CA VAL A 85 8.90 -6.43 7.97
C VAL A 85 8.84 -7.94 8.22
N GLY A 86 9.66 -8.49 9.11
CA GLY A 86 9.70 -9.92 9.39
C GLY A 86 10.43 -10.76 8.33
N GLY A 87 11.53 -11.40 8.76
CA GLY A 87 12.27 -12.41 7.98
C GLY A 87 13.71 -12.01 7.64
N VAL A 88 14.46 -12.95 7.07
CA VAL A 88 15.88 -12.76 6.70
C VAL A 88 16.01 -12.00 5.39
N HIS A 89 16.98 -11.08 5.30
CA HIS A 89 17.26 -10.26 4.11
C HIS A 89 17.57 -11.15 2.89
N GLY A 90 16.58 -11.34 2.01
CA GLY A 90 16.70 -12.11 0.78
C GLY A 90 17.21 -11.24 -0.37
N GLY A 91 18.50 -10.90 -0.36
CA GLY A 91 19.13 -10.11 -1.44
C GLY A 91 20.65 -10.02 -1.30
N VAL A 92 21.35 -10.70 -2.21
CA VAL A 92 22.81 -10.69 -2.45
C VAL A 92 23.67 -11.44 -1.41
N SER A 93 24.06 -12.66 -1.78
CA SER A 93 25.20 -13.37 -1.22
C SER A 93 26.49 -12.58 -1.47
N GLY A 94 27.10 -12.08 -0.40
CA GLY A 94 28.37 -11.37 -0.47
C GLY A 94 28.95 -10.95 0.88
N GLY A 95 28.86 -11.80 1.90
CA GLY A 95 29.49 -11.56 3.21
C GLY A 95 30.67 -12.52 3.44
N VAL A 96 31.88 -11.97 3.53
CA VAL A 96 33.11 -12.65 3.96
C VAL A 96 32.96 -13.07 5.45
N PRO A 97 33.48 -14.24 5.89
CA PRO A 97 33.03 -14.88 7.12
C PRO A 97 33.71 -14.35 8.39
N GLY A 98 32.93 -14.25 9.47
CA GLY A 98 33.38 -14.16 10.86
C GLY A 98 32.82 -15.35 11.66
N GLU A 99 33.67 -15.95 12.48
CA GLU A 99 33.63 -17.33 12.98
C GLU A 99 32.64 -17.66 14.12
N GLY A 100 32.28 -18.95 14.20
CA GLY A 100 31.74 -19.65 15.40
C GLY A 100 30.21 -19.78 15.38
N THR A 101 29.55 -20.95 15.45
CA THR A 101 29.90 -22.23 16.08
C THR A 101 28.99 -23.35 15.53
N GLN A 102 29.53 -24.57 15.53
CA GLN A 102 28.95 -25.88 15.22
C GLN A 102 27.54 -26.09 15.83
N GLY A 103 26.56 -26.82 15.29
CA GLY A 103 26.46 -27.73 14.16
C GLY A 103 25.30 -28.71 14.45
N ARG A 104 24.51 -29.12 13.45
CA ARG A 104 23.90 -30.46 13.31
C ARG A 104 23.07 -30.57 12.03
N ALA A 105 23.15 -31.74 11.42
CA ALA A 105 22.72 -32.06 10.07
C ALA A 105 21.27 -32.60 10.00
N ALA A 106 20.63 -32.30 8.86
CA ALA A 106 19.68 -33.03 8.03
C ALA A 106 18.74 -34.09 8.65
N VAL A 107 17.44 -34.00 8.33
CA VAL A 107 16.63 -35.12 7.77
C VAL A 107 15.55 -34.56 6.83
N ALA A 108 15.34 -35.26 5.72
CA ALA A 108 14.44 -34.99 4.61
C ALA A 108 13.04 -35.61 4.76
N GLY A 109 12.09 -35.11 3.96
CA GLY A 109 10.84 -35.80 3.55
C GLY A 109 9.60 -34.90 3.74
N GLY A 110 8.67 -34.70 2.80
CA GLY A 110 8.45 -35.21 1.43
C GLY A 110 7.06 -34.75 0.96
N ASN A 111 7.00 -34.22 -0.26
CA ASN A 111 5.91 -33.97 -1.25
C ASN A 111 4.43 -34.15 -0.83
N SER A 112 3.44 -33.35 -1.28
CA SER A 112 3.04 -33.02 -2.68
C SER A 112 1.82 -32.05 -2.59
N ALA A 113 1.43 -31.14 -3.48
CA ALA A 113 1.85 -30.66 -4.80
C ALA A 113 1.11 -29.31 -5.07
N ALA A 114 1.74 -28.42 -5.83
CA ALA A 114 1.10 -27.32 -6.58
C ALA A 114 1.34 -27.63 -8.09
N PRO A 115 1.25 -26.75 -9.12
CA PRO A 115 1.00 -25.30 -9.11
C PRO A 115 0.38 -24.69 -10.43
N ALA A 116 0.30 -23.36 -10.44
CA ALA A 116 0.32 -22.50 -11.64
C ALA A 116 1.67 -22.55 -12.37
N ALA A 117 1.71 -22.07 -13.63
CA ALA A 117 2.84 -22.17 -14.56
C ALA A 117 4.17 -21.59 -14.02
N LEU A 118 5.22 -22.41 -14.12
CA LEU A 118 6.55 -22.24 -13.52
C LEU A 118 7.57 -21.65 -14.53
N PRO A 119 8.66 -21.00 -14.07
CA PRO A 119 9.86 -20.81 -14.91
C PRO A 119 10.45 -22.19 -15.29
N PRO A 120 11.12 -22.34 -16.45
CA PRO A 120 11.67 -23.62 -16.87
C PRO A 120 12.66 -24.17 -15.84
N GLY A 121 12.63 -25.48 -15.58
CA GLY A 121 13.57 -26.18 -14.71
C GLY A 121 15.02 -26.08 -15.21
N GLU A 122 15.98 -26.53 -14.40
CA GLU A 122 17.41 -26.45 -14.75
C GLU A 122 17.68 -27.17 -16.09
N ALA A 123 18.24 -26.44 -17.05
CA ALA A 123 18.34 -26.91 -18.43
C ALA A 123 19.45 -27.97 -18.58
N LYS A 124 19.09 -29.20 -18.95
CA LYS A 124 20.03 -30.29 -19.19
C LYS A 124 20.50 -30.33 -20.64
N GLN A 125 21.75 -30.74 -20.83
CA GLN A 125 22.38 -30.82 -22.15
C GLN A 125 21.81 -32.02 -22.93
N LEU A 126 21.39 -31.78 -24.18
CA LEU A 126 20.95 -32.78 -25.15
C LEU A 126 21.72 -32.56 -26.46
N GLY A 127 22.98 -33.00 -26.49
CA GLY A 127 23.88 -32.75 -27.62
C GLY A 127 24.17 -31.25 -27.81
N THR A 128 23.81 -30.69 -28.98
CA THR A 128 23.95 -29.25 -29.29
C THR A 128 22.77 -28.39 -28.81
N PHE A 129 21.83 -28.98 -28.07
CA PHE A 129 20.66 -28.31 -27.51
C PHE A 129 20.63 -28.43 -25.98
N LYS A 130 19.82 -27.58 -25.34
CA LYS A 130 19.48 -27.65 -23.92
C LYS A 130 17.97 -27.82 -23.78
N VAL A 131 17.55 -28.72 -22.89
CA VAL A 131 16.13 -29.00 -22.65
C VAL A 131 15.82 -28.80 -21.17
N ALA A 132 14.70 -28.14 -20.89
CA ALA A 132 14.21 -27.87 -19.55
C ALA A 132 12.73 -28.24 -19.46
N ALA A 133 12.28 -28.73 -18.30
CA ALA A 133 10.87 -28.98 -18.04
C ALA A 133 10.13 -27.64 -17.78
N LEU A 134 8.98 -27.43 -18.41
CA LEU A 134 8.12 -26.25 -18.20
C LEU A 134 7.10 -26.46 -17.07
N ALA A 135 6.67 -27.70 -16.86
CA ALA A 135 5.67 -28.08 -15.86
C ALA A 135 5.98 -29.51 -15.35
N PRO A 136 5.50 -29.91 -14.16
CA PRO A 136 5.46 -31.33 -13.76
C PRO A 136 4.59 -32.15 -14.74
N GLY A 137 4.94 -33.43 -14.94
CA GLY A 137 4.09 -34.37 -15.69
C GLY A 137 2.77 -34.61 -14.95
N GLU A 138 1.68 -34.88 -15.69
CA GLU A 138 0.35 -35.14 -15.11
C GLU A 138 0.33 -36.34 -14.14
N SER A 139 1.30 -37.25 -14.28
CA SER A 139 1.46 -38.43 -13.43
C SER A 139 2.29 -38.17 -12.16
N GLY A 140 2.75 -36.93 -11.93
CA GLY A 140 3.62 -36.57 -10.81
C GLY A 140 5.04 -37.18 -10.89
N GLY A 141 5.42 -37.69 -12.07
CA GLY A 141 6.70 -38.36 -12.31
C GLY A 141 7.77 -37.47 -12.92
N THR A 142 9.01 -37.97 -12.92
CA THR A 142 10.15 -37.36 -13.60
C THR A 142 9.90 -37.30 -15.11
N ILE A 143 9.86 -36.11 -15.70
CA ILE A 143 9.76 -35.95 -17.16
C ILE A 143 11.08 -36.42 -17.77
N SER A 144 11.02 -37.30 -18.77
CA SER A 144 12.20 -37.69 -19.55
C SER A 144 12.00 -37.38 -21.01
N VAL A 145 13.09 -37.02 -21.68
CA VAL A 145 13.11 -36.73 -23.10
C VAL A 145 14.04 -37.73 -23.77
N GLU A 146 13.47 -38.51 -24.68
CA GLU A 146 14.17 -39.53 -25.45
C GLU A 146 14.31 -39.09 -26.90
N VAL A 147 15.53 -39.19 -27.42
CA VAL A 147 15.83 -38.99 -28.83
C VAL A 147 15.85 -40.36 -29.51
N ALA A 148 14.98 -40.55 -30.51
CA ALA A 148 14.87 -41.76 -31.30
C ALA A 148 15.04 -41.47 -32.80
N ASP A 149 15.27 -42.53 -33.58
CA ASP A 149 15.29 -42.45 -35.03
C ASP A 149 13.91 -42.06 -35.59
N ALA A 150 13.91 -41.21 -36.62
CA ALA A 150 12.69 -40.87 -37.34
C ALA A 150 12.23 -42.07 -38.20
N GLU A 151 10.93 -42.36 -38.21
CA GLU A 151 10.37 -43.40 -39.09
C GLU A 151 10.18 -42.88 -40.52
N GLY A 152 10.60 -43.69 -41.51
CA GLY A 152 10.50 -43.41 -42.94
C GLY A 152 11.81 -42.92 -43.59
N GLU A 153 11.87 -42.94 -44.94
CA GLU A 153 13.01 -42.40 -45.68
C GLU A 153 13.06 -40.86 -45.56
N GLY A 154 14.20 -40.32 -45.14
CA GLY A 154 14.37 -38.88 -44.98
C GLY A 154 15.82 -38.47 -44.70
N PRO A 155 16.10 -37.16 -44.68
CA PRO A 155 17.42 -36.62 -44.36
C PRO A 155 17.96 -37.11 -43.00
N ALA A 156 19.26 -37.40 -42.92
CA ALA A 156 19.91 -37.98 -41.72
C ALA A 156 19.86 -37.09 -40.46
N ASP A 157 19.53 -35.81 -40.62
CA ASP A 157 19.36 -34.83 -39.55
C ASP A 157 17.95 -34.82 -38.92
N ARG A 158 17.03 -35.67 -39.40
CA ARG A 158 15.72 -35.90 -38.79
C ARG A 158 15.82 -36.85 -37.61
N PHE A 159 15.11 -36.52 -36.54
CA PHE A 159 14.97 -37.37 -35.36
C PHE A 159 13.61 -37.17 -34.72
N ARG A 160 13.21 -38.15 -33.92
CA ARG A 160 12.00 -38.10 -33.13
C ARG A 160 12.35 -37.72 -31.70
N LEU A 161 11.73 -36.67 -31.19
CA LEU A 161 11.79 -36.27 -29.80
C LEU A 161 10.55 -36.79 -29.08
N VAL A 162 10.74 -37.75 -28.19
CA VAL A 162 9.66 -38.37 -27.41
C VAL A 162 9.76 -37.85 -25.98
N VAL A 163 8.72 -37.14 -25.53
CA VAL A 163 8.59 -36.69 -24.15
C VAL A 163 7.77 -37.72 -23.40
N LYS A 164 8.36 -38.34 -22.39
CA LYS A 164 7.72 -39.34 -21.53
C LYS A 164 7.46 -38.75 -20.15
N ASP A 165 6.27 -39.04 -19.64
CA ASP A 165 5.87 -38.83 -18.24
C ASP A 165 5.87 -40.21 -17.57
N GLY A 166 6.96 -40.53 -16.87
CA GLY A 166 7.22 -41.89 -16.39
C GLY A 166 7.37 -42.90 -17.54
N GLU A 167 6.55 -43.96 -17.53
CA GLU A 167 6.53 -45.01 -18.57
C GLU A 167 5.62 -44.66 -19.76
N LYS A 168 4.83 -43.59 -19.66
CA LYS A 168 3.87 -43.20 -20.72
C LYS A 168 4.47 -42.15 -21.64
N THR A 169 4.26 -42.32 -22.95
CA THR A 169 4.60 -41.29 -23.93
C THR A 169 3.56 -40.18 -23.89
N ALA A 170 3.97 -38.95 -23.52
CA ALA A 170 3.10 -37.80 -23.36
C ALA A 170 3.04 -36.93 -24.62
N GLU A 171 4.19 -36.60 -25.20
CA GLU A 171 4.29 -35.81 -26.43
C GLU A 171 5.32 -36.42 -27.38
N THR A 172 5.11 -36.30 -28.69
CA THR A 172 6.06 -36.80 -29.70
C THR A 172 6.19 -35.79 -30.83
N PHE A 173 7.42 -35.48 -31.20
CA PHE A 173 7.74 -34.50 -32.23
C PHE A 173 8.71 -35.10 -33.25
N ASP A 174 8.34 -35.09 -34.53
CA ASP A 174 9.26 -35.40 -35.62
C ASP A 174 9.94 -34.09 -36.09
N VAL A 175 11.21 -33.92 -35.73
CA VAL A 175 11.93 -32.64 -35.82
C VAL A 175 13.29 -32.77 -36.51
N THR A 176 13.89 -31.64 -36.87
CA THR A 176 15.26 -31.54 -37.41
C THR A 176 16.09 -30.54 -36.61
N ALA A 177 17.40 -30.79 -36.54
CA ALA A 177 18.39 -29.89 -35.96
C ALA A 177 18.72 -28.68 -36.88
N LYS A 178 18.28 -28.67 -38.14
CA LYS A 178 18.65 -27.64 -39.12
C LYS A 178 17.80 -26.37 -38.96
N LYS A 179 18.45 -25.29 -38.54
CA LYS A 179 17.86 -23.95 -38.43
C LYS A 179 17.39 -23.46 -39.82
N GLY A 180 16.12 -23.09 -39.93
CA GLY A 180 15.48 -22.64 -41.19
C GLY A 180 14.53 -23.65 -41.84
N ASN A 181 14.46 -24.89 -41.35
CA ASN A 181 13.42 -25.84 -41.74
C ASN A 181 12.14 -25.59 -40.90
N ARG A 182 10.95 -25.78 -41.49
CA ARG A 182 9.66 -25.65 -40.80
C ARG A 182 9.53 -26.58 -39.58
N ASN A 183 10.23 -27.72 -39.60
CA ASN A 183 10.23 -28.70 -38.52
C ASN A 183 11.42 -28.51 -37.54
N TYR A 184 11.96 -27.29 -37.44
CA TYR A 184 13.07 -27.00 -36.54
C TYR A 184 12.68 -27.24 -35.07
N VAL A 185 13.51 -28.01 -34.36
CA VAL A 185 13.22 -28.54 -33.01
C VAL A 185 12.84 -27.45 -32.00
N VAL A 186 13.58 -26.34 -31.94
CA VAL A 186 13.32 -25.25 -30.98
C VAL A 186 11.97 -24.58 -31.24
N THR A 187 11.64 -24.32 -32.51
CA THR A 187 10.38 -23.68 -32.90
C THR A 187 9.19 -24.60 -32.67
N GLN A 188 9.30 -25.88 -33.08
CA GLN A 188 8.22 -26.85 -32.93
C GLN A 188 7.91 -27.15 -31.45
N VAL A 189 8.93 -27.29 -30.61
CA VAL A 189 8.72 -27.53 -29.18
C VAL A 189 8.15 -26.28 -28.50
N LYS A 190 8.63 -25.08 -28.83
CA LYS A 190 8.10 -23.83 -28.28
C LYS A 190 6.63 -23.58 -28.64
N GLU A 191 6.19 -23.97 -29.83
CA GLU A 191 4.80 -23.75 -30.28
C GLU A 191 3.82 -24.84 -29.81
N ARG A 192 4.29 -26.07 -29.60
CA ARG A 192 3.41 -27.23 -29.41
C ARG A 192 3.57 -27.98 -28.10
N SER A 193 4.70 -27.85 -27.40
CA SER A 193 4.92 -28.55 -26.14
C SER A 193 4.31 -27.80 -24.96
N LYS A 194 3.63 -28.54 -24.09
CA LYS A 194 3.14 -28.03 -22.81
C LYS A 194 4.08 -28.39 -21.65
N LEU A 195 5.01 -29.32 -21.87
CA LEU A 195 5.80 -29.97 -20.84
C LEU A 195 7.28 -29.58 -20.85
N ILE A 196 7.84 -29.21 -21.99
CA ILE A 196 9.28 -28.92 -22.13
C ILE A 196 9.55 -27.68 -22.98
N THR A 197 10.71 -27.06 -22.77
CA THR A 197 11.29 -26.05 -23.65
C THR A 197 12.67 -26.49 -24.11
N VAL A 198 13.03 -26.14 -25.35
CA VAL A 198 14.32 -26.46 -25.96
C VAL A 198 15.00 -25.17 -26.40
N SER A 199 16.29 -25.04 -26.11
CA SER A 199 17.12 -23.89 -26.51
C SER A 199 18.43 -24.36 -27.17
N GLU A 200 19.04 -23.47 -27.96
CA GLU A 200 20.32 -23.73 -28.63
C GLU A 200 21.48 -23.69 -27.64
N ALA A 201 22.33 -24.72 -27.62
CA ALA A 201 23.52 -24.78 -26.77
C ALA A 201 24.84 -24.60 -27.55
N ALA A 202 24.77 -24.50 -28.88
CA ALA A 202 25.89 -24.29 -29.78
C ALA A 202 25.52 -23.27 -30.89
N PRO A 203 26.50 -22.61 -31.52
CA PRO A 203 26.27 -21.67 -32.62
C PRO A 203 25.56 -22.32 -33.82
N ALA A 204 24.77 -21.54 -34.58
CA ALA A 204 23.89 -22.02 -35.64
C ALA A 204 24.56 -22.91 -36.73
N GLY A 205 25.86 -22.76 -36.97
CA GLY A 205 26.63 -23.55 -37.94
C GLY A 205 27.14 -24.90 -37.42
N GLN A 206 26.96 -25.19 -36.13
CA GLN A 206 27.42 -26.42 -35.47
C GLN A 206 26.27 -27.25 -34.88
N LEU A 207 25.02 -26.86 -35.16
CA LEU A 207 23.84 -27.62 -34.72
C LEU A 207 23.80 -28.96 -35.46
N ALA A 208 23.82 -30.05 -34.70
CA ALA A 208 23.77 -31.40 -35.22
C ALA A 208 22.65 -32.19 -34.55
N ARG A 209 22.20 -33.27 -35.20
CA ARG A 209 21.25 -34.20 -34.60
C ARG A 209 21.88 -34.77 -33.30
N PRO A 210 21.19 -34.70 -32.15
CA PRO A 210 21.65 -35.36 -30.92
C PRO A 210 21.69 -36.88 -31.09
N GLU A 211 22.63 -37.55 -30.42
CA GLU A 211 22.65 -39.01 -30.34
C GLU A 211 21.41 -39.54 -29.62
N ASN A 212 21.02 -40.78 -29.92
CA ASN A 212 19.88 -41.42 -29.28
C ASN A 212 20.20 -41.63 -27.79
N GLN A 213 19.59 -40.81 -26.95
CA GLN A 213 19.78 -40.80 -25.51
C GLN A 213 18.46 -40.45 -24.83
N SER A 214 18.30 -40.92 -23.60
CA SER A 214 17.21 -40.53 -22.73
C SER A 214 17.75 -39.66 -21.61
N VAL A 215 17.24 -38.44 -21.50
CA VAL A 215 17.63 -37.46 -20.47
C VAL A 215 16.44 -37.24 -19.54
N ALA A 216 16.63 -37.58 -18.26
CA ALA A 216 15.67 -37.25 -17.21
C ALA A 216 15.81 -35.78 -16.81
N LEU A 217 14.76 -35.00 -17.04
CA LEU A 217 14.69 -33.58 -16.70
C LEU A 217 14.28 -33.42 -15.24
N GLU A 218 14.93 -32.48 -14.56
CA GLU A 218 14.48 -32.05 -13.24
C GLU A 218 13.35 -31.05 -13.44
N VAL A 219 12.17 -31.41 -12.95
CA VAL A 219 11.00 -30.53 -12.91
C VAL A 219 11.38 -29.33 -12.03
N PRO A 220 11.03 -28.08 -12.40
CA PRO A 220 11.13 -26.97 -11.46
C PRO A 220 10.38 -27.38 -10.20
N THR A 221 11.13 -27.65 -9.13
CA THR A 221 10.55 -27.72 -7.81
C THR A 221 9.88 -26.37 -7.65
N THR A 222 8.59 -26.36 -7.33
CA THR A 222 7.95 -25.17 -6.77
C THR A 222 8.99 -24.59 -5.83
N ALA A 223 9.46 -23.36 -6.07
CA ALA A 223 10.13 -22.64 -5.01
C ALA A 223 9.22 -22.84 -3.82
N ALA A 224 9.74 -23.52 -2.78
CA ALA A 224 9.00 -23.64 -1.55
C ALA A 224 8.51 -22.22 -1.28
N ALA A 225 7.20 -22.04 -1.13
CA ALA A 225 6.72 -20.83 -0.49
C ALA A 225 7.66 -20.67 0.71
N PRO A 226 8.42 -19.55 0.82
CA PRO A 226 9.24 -19.37 1.99
C PRO A 226 8.32 -19.65 3.15
N ALA A 227 8.71 -20.64 3.96
CA ALA A 227 7.89 -21.07 5.07
C ALA A 227 7.48 -19.80 5.80
N VAL A 228 6.17 -19.62 5.97
CA VAL A 228 5.64 -18.82 7.07
C VAL A 228 6.55 -19.15 8.25
N PRO A 229 7.29 -18.20 8.85
CA PRO A 229 8.14 -18.51 10.00
C PRO A 229 7.32 -19.36 10.95
N SER A 230 7.69 -20.62 11.04
CA SER A 230 7.09 -21.58 11.93
C SER A 230 7.29 -21.03 13.33
N GLN A 231 6.33 -21.26 14.22
CA GLN A 231 6.45 -20.92 15.65
C GLN A 231 7.73 -21.51 16.32
N GLU A 232 8.42 -22.43 15.64
CA GLU A 232 9.62 -23.14 16.09
C GLU A 232 10.94 -22.52 15.59
N ASP A 233 10.93 -21.67 14.56
CA ASP A 233 12.09 -20.85 14.21
C ASP A 233 11.99 -19.56 15.01
N GLY A 234 12.95 -19.29 15.90
CA GLY A 234 12.94 -18.18 16.87
C GLY A 234 12.90 -16.76 16.31
N ASP A 235 12.45 -16.54 15.08
CA ASP A 235 12.19 -15.25 14.42
C ASP A 235 10.81 -14.71 14.83
N GLN A 236 10.63 -14.46 16.12
CA GLN A 236 9.50 -13.66 16.58
C GLN A 236 9.74 -12.21 16.18
N VAL A 237 8.95 -11.72 15.22
CA VAL A 237 8.92 -10.30 14.82
C VAL A 237 8.58 -9.44 16.05
N GLY A 238 9.62 -8.89 16.68
CA GLY A 238 9.51 -8.07 17.87
C GLY A 238 9.13 -6.63 17.55
N ILE A 239 8.95 -5.82 18.61
CA ILE A 239 8.64 -4.38 18.51
C ILE A 239 9.61 -3.66 17.55
N GLY A 240 10.91 -3.97 17.66
CA GLY A 240 11.97 -3.29 16.90
C GLY A 240 11.86 -3.43 15.40
N GLU A 241 11.28 -4.51 14.88
CA GLU A 241 11.11 -4.68 13.43
C GLU A 241 9.98 -3.81 12.87
N TYR A 242 8.94 -3.56 13.66
CA TYR A 242 7.88 -2.65 13.24
C TYR A 242 8.33 -1.19 13.33
N LEU A 243 8.92 -0.78 14.46
CA LEU A 243 9.44 0.58 14.62
C LEU A 243 10.53 0.88 13.60
N GLY A 244 11.54 0.01 13.57
CA GLY A 244 12.76 0.21 12.81
C GLY A 244 13.51 1.48 13.18
N ASP A 245 14.38 1.90 12.27
CA ASP A 245 15.25 3.06 12.40
C ASP A 245 15.25 3.85 11.08
N SER A 246 15.26 5.18 11.19
CA SER A 246 15.20 6.10 10.03
C SER A 246 16.51 6.11 9.23
N ALA A 247 17.67 6.06 9.90
CA ALA A 247 18.97 6.06 9.24
C ALA A 247 19.21 4.74 8.50
N ASP A 248 18.84 3.62 9.13
CA ASP A 248 18.94 2.28 8.52
C ASP A 248 17.75 1.95 7.61
N ARG A 249 16.74 2.83 7.54
CA ARG A 249 15.51 2.70 6.75
C ARG A 249 14.79 1.38 6.99
N THR A 250 14.60 1.02 8.25
CA THR A 250 13.88 -0.21 8.65
C THR A 250 12.51 0.11 9.23
N GLY A 251 11.61 -0.88 9.24
CA GLY A 251 10.26 -0.73 9.80
C GLY A 251 9.48 0.43 9.18
N PHE A 252 8.60 1.06 9.96
CA PHE A 252 7.98 2.31 9.53
C PHE A 252 8.93 3.52 9.62
N GLY A 253 10.07 3.43 10.31
CA GLY A 253 11.11 4.46 10.28
C GLY A 253 11.62 4.75 8.86
N GLY A 254 11.68 3.73 7.98
CA GLY A 254 12.03 3.90 6.57
C GLY A 254 11.04 4.75 5.76
N LEU A 255 9.81 4.97 6.25
CA LEU A 255 8.81 5.81 5.59
C LEU A 255 9.10 7.32 5.68
N GLU A 256 10.03 7.73 6.56
CA GLU A 256 10.48 9.13 6.65
C GLU A 256 11.13 9.63 5.35
N ALA A 257 11.69 8.72 4.54
CA ALA A 257 12.28 9.06 3.26
C ALA A 257 11.26 9.27 2.12
N VAL A 258 9.96 9.11 2.40
CA VAL A 258 8.89 9.17 1.41
C VAL A 258 7.85 10.22 1.83
N ASP A 259 7.89 11.37 1.19
CA ASP A 259 7.06 12.54 1.54
C ASP A 259 5.60 12.41 1.06
N GLU A 260 5.35 11.63 0.00
CA GLU A 260 4.02 11.53 -0.61
C GLU A 260 2.97 10.82 0.27
N ILE A 261 3.39 10.17 1.35
CA ILE A 261 2.52 9.35 2.21
C ILE A 261 1.61 10.24 3.04
N SER A 262 0.30 9.96 2.98
CA SER A 262 -0.72 10.72 3.72
C SER A 262 -1.37 9.93 4.87
N MET A 263 -1.24 8.61 4.87
CA MET A 263 -1.80 7.74 5.89
C MET A 263 -0.96 6.48 6.08
N VAL A 264 -0.83 6.01 7.33
CA VAL A 264 0.00 4.84 7.68
C VAL A 264 -0.80 3.86 8.52
N ALA A 265 -0.71 2.57 8.18
CA ALA A 265 -1.36 1.48 8.90
C ALA A 265 -0.41 0.28 9.08
N VAL A 266 -0.54 -0.42 10.22
CA VAL A 266 0.26 -1.60 10.57
C VAL A 266 -0.68 -2.78 10.86
N PRO A 267 -1.35 -3.34 9.85
CA PRO A 267 -2.41 -4.35 10.07
C PRO A 267 -1.88 -5.64 10.72
N ASP A 268 -0.64 -6.02 10.43
CA ASP A 268 -0.05 -7.27 10.92
C ASP A 268 0.46 -7.21 12.35
N LEU A 269 0.45 -6.02 12.96
CA LEU A 269 0.61 -5.91 14.41
C LEU A 269 -0.43 -6.78 15.14
N MET A 270 -1.67 -6.76 14.66
CA MET A 270 -2.73 -7.58 15.24
C MET A 270 -2.56 -9.07 14.94
N ALA A 271 -1.97 -9.40 13.78
CA ALA A 271 -1.63 -10.79 13.45
C ALA A 271 -0.53 -11.32 14.39
N ALA A 272 0.51 -10.53 14.64
CA ALA A 272 1.57 -10.86 15.58
C ALA A 272 1.03 -11.06 17.00
N TYR A 273 0.10 -10.20 17.44
CA TYR A 273 -0.60 -10.35 18.71
C TYR A 273 -1.42 -11.65 18.78
N GLN A 274 -2.23 -11.95 17.75
CA GLN A 274 -3.04 -13.18 17.71
C GLN A 274 -2.20 -14.47 17.74
N ARG A 275 -0.97 -14.43 17.23
CA ARG A 275 -0.03 -15.56 17.28
C ARG A 275 0.76 -15.66 18.58
N GLY A 276 0.60 -14.68 19.49
CA GLY A 276 1.37 -14.60 20.73
C GLY A 276 2.84 -14.23 20.53
N ALA A 277 3.21 -13.67 19.37
CA ALA A 277 4.56 -13.18 19.11
C ALA A 277 4.85 -11.85 19.84
N ILE A 278 3.81 -11.08 20.11
CA ILE A 278 3.87 -9.85 20.91
C ILE A 278 2.69 -9.82 21.89
N ASP A 279 2.89 -9.17 23.03
CA ASP A 279 1.85 -8.96 24.03
C ASP A 279 1.12 -7.61 23.85
N LEU A 280 0.12 -7.35 24.68
CA LEU A 280 -0.66 -6.10 24.59
C LEU A 280 0.17 -4.84 24.87
N GLU A 281 1.19 -4.95 25.73
CA GLU A 281 2.10 -3.83 26.01
C GLU A 281 2.95 -3.49 24.78
N SER A 282 3.46 -4.52 24.10
CA SER A 282 4.17 -4.38 22.82
C SER A 282 3.29 -3.80 21.73
N VAL A 283 2.02 -4.24 21.62
CA VAL A 283 1.05 -3.64 20.68
C VAL A 283 0.90 -2.14 20.94
N LYS A 284 0.75 -1.75 22.22
CA LYS A 284 0.66 -0.35 22.62
C LYS A 284 1.94 0.41 22.24
N ALA A 285 3.11 -0.16 22.48
CA ALA A 285 4.39 0.47 22.16
C ALA A 285 4.55 0.72 20.65
N VAL A 286 4.19 -0.24 19.80
CA VAL A 286 4.24 -0.07 18.34
C VAL A 286 3.24 0.98 17.86
N GLN A 287 2.02 0.97 18.39
CA GLN A 287 1.02 1.99 18.04
C GLN A 287 1.43 3.39 18.50
N LEU A 288 2.06 3.53 19.68
CA LEU A 288 2.63 4.80 20.13
C LEU A 288 3.75 5.27 19.21
N GLY A 289 4.66 4.38 18.80
CA GLY A 289 5.71 4.70 17.83
C GLY A 289 5.15 5.16 16.48
N LEU A 290 4.10 4.49 15.99
CA LEU A 290 3.41 4.89 14.76
C LEU A 290 2.76 6.29 14.88
N ILE A 291 2.14 6.58 16.02
CA ILE A 291 1.55 7.90 16.29
C ILE A 291 2.67 8.96 16.34
N ALA A 292 3.76 8.68 17.05
CA ALA A 292 4.91 9.58 17.16
C ALA A 292 5.56 9.86 15.79
N HIS A 293 5.65 8.85 14.92
CA HIS A 293 6.10 9.03 13.54
C HIS A 293 5.19 10.01 12.77
N CYS A 294 3.87 9.82 12.84
CA CYS A 294 2.93 10.72 12.18
C CYS A 294 2.95 12.14 12.78
N GLU A 295 3.17 12.29 14.09
CA GLU A 295 3.34 13.58 14.75
C GLU A 295 4.61 14.30 14.33
N LEU A 296 5.71 13.57 14.16
CA LEU A 296 7.00 14.10 13.73
C LEU A 296 6.94 14.61 12.28
N MET A 297 6.34 13.82 11.39
CA MET A 297 6.25 14.17 9.97
C MET A 297 5.22 15.29 9.72
N GLY A 298 4.11 15.31 10.46
CA GLY A 298 3.11 16.38 10.39
C GLY A 298 2.20 16.39 9.15
N ASP A 299 2.53 15.61 8.12
CA ASP A 299 1.84 15.49 6.83
C ASP A 299 0.93 14.25 6.73
N ARG A 300 1.09 13.25 7.62
CA ARG A 300 0.42 11.94 7.57
C ARG A 300 -0.33 11.58 8.85
N LEU A 301 -1.28 10.64 8.75
CA LEU A 301 -2.05 10.15 9.92
C LEU A 301 -1.95 8.64 10.11
N ALA A 302 -1.88 8.22 11.37
CA ALA A 302 -1.95 6.83 11.79
C ALA A 302 -3.40 6.32 11.82
N ILE A 303 -3.65 5.18 11.17
CA ILE A 303 -4.91 4.45 11.28
C ILE A 303 -4.69 3.28 12.24
N ILE A 304 -5.38 3.33 13.38
CA ILE A 304 -5.17 2.44 14.51
C ILE A 304 -6.30 1.40 14.57
N ASP A 305 -5.89 0.13 14.66
CA ASP A 305 -6.80 -0.98 14.91
C ASP A 305 -6.74 -1.38 16.40
N PRO A 306 -7.86 -1.54 17.11
CA PRO A 306 -7.87 -2.10 18.45
C PRO A 306 -7.58 -3.61 18.40
N PRO A 307 -7.12 -4.22 19.52
CA PRO A 307 -7.03 -5.66 19.65
C PRO A 307 -8.35 -6.37 19.28
N PRO A 308 -8.28 -7.57 18.69
CA PRO A 308 -9.46 -8.33 18.29
C PRO A 308 -10.27 -8.82 19.50
N GLY A 309 -11.55 -9.11 19.31
CA GLY A 309 -12.42 -9.75 20.30
C GLY A 309 -12.91 -8.83 21.42
N LEU A 310 -12.61 -7.53 21.37
CA LEU A 310 -13.07 -6.58 22.38
C LEU A 310 -14.55 -6.23 22.18
N ASN A 311 -15.33 -6.29 23.24
CA ASN A 311 -16.69 -5.71 23.25
C ASN A 311 -16.64 -4.18 23.44
N ALA A 312 -17.79 -3.52 23.31
CA ALA A 312 -17.90 -2.06 23.43
C ALA A 312 -17.32 -1.49 24.75
N ARG A 313 -17.53 -2.18 25.88
CA ARG A 313 -16.94 -1.73 27.16
C ARG A 313 -15.43 -1.91 27.18
N GLN A 314 -14.94 -3.03 26.66
CA GLN A 314 -13.51 -3.35 26.65
C GLN A 314 -12.73 -2.44 25.70
N VAL A 315 -13.25 -2.12 24.50
CA VAL A 315 -12.57 -1.19 23.59
C VAL A 315 -12.56 0.23 24.16
N ARG A 316 -13.59 0.62 24.93
CA ARG A 316 -13.59 1.87 25.69
C ARG A 316 -12.45 1.89 26.72
N VAL A 317 -12.33 0.84 27.55
CA VAL A 317 -11.26 0.72 28.55
C VAL A 317 -9.88 0.68 27.87
N TRP A 318 -9.75 -0.07 26.78
CA TRP A 318 -8.53 -0.08 25.98
C TRP A 318 -8.17 1.33 25.54
N ARG A 319 -9.09 2.04 24.89
CA ARG A 319 -8.86 3.40 24.37
C ARG A 319 -8.52 4.40 25.46
N GLN A 320 -9.26 4.39 26.57
CA GLN A 320 -9.24 5.41 27.62
C GLN A 320 -8.16 5.14 28.68
N ASP A 321 -8.07 3.90 29.16
CA ASP A 321 -7.29 3.56 30.37
C ASP A 321 -6.00 2.79 30.02
N THR A 322 -6.04 1.88 29.05
CA THR A 322 -4.89 1.02 28.72
C THR A 322 -3.93 1.68 27.74
N ALA A 323 -4.43 2.07 26.57
CA ALA A 323 -3.69 2.73 25.51
C ALA A 323 -3.41 4.18 25.85
N GLY A 324 -4.44 4.95 26.24
CA GLY A 324 -4.30 6.33 26.68
C GLY A 324 -3.74 7.28 25.62
N TYR A 325 -3.90 6.99 24.32
CA TYR A 325 -3.40 7.84 23.24
C TYR A 325 -4.07 9.22 23.27
N ASP A 326 -3.35 10.29 22.96
CA ASP A 326 -3.94 11.61 22.75
C ASP A 326 -3.19 12.27 21.60
N SER A 327 -3.77 12.20 20.40
CA SER A 327 -3.12 12.72 19.20
C SER A 327 -4.14 13.13 18.15
N LYS A 328 -3.90 14.28 17.53
CA LYS A 328 -4.62 14.74 16.34
C LYS A 328 -4.20 13.96 15.08
N TYR A 329 -3.05 13.29 15.09
CA TYR A 329 -2.52 12.54 13.94
C TYR A 329 -2.91 11.06 13.93
N ALA A 330 -3.91 10.68 14.69
CA ALA A 330 -4.36 9.29 14.79
C ALA A 330 -5.88 9.17 14.75
N ALA A 331 -6.37 8.08 14.15
CA ALA A 331 -7.78 7.71 14.16
C ALA A 331 -7.95 6.21 14.41
N LEU A 332 -8.81 5.83 15.35
CA LEU A 332 -9.10 4.43 15.68
C LEU A 332 -10.42 3.99 15.08
N TYR A 333 -10.44 2.81 14.44
CA TYR A 333 -11.63 2.23 13.83
C TYR A 333 -12.01 0.91 14.49
N TYR A 334 -13.29 0.75 14.81
CA TYR A 334 -13.84 -0.41 15.53
C TYR A 334 -15.27 -0.66 15.06
N PRO A 335 -15.78 -1.90 15.00
CA PRO A 335 -15.10 -3.17 15.25
C PRO A 335 -14.35 -3.70 14.02
N TRP A 336 -13.73 -4.87 14.17
CA TRP A 336 -13.15 -5.60 13.05
C TRP A 336 -14.22 -5.98 12.03
N ILE A 337 -13.78 -6.16 10.78
CA ILE A 337 -14.66 -6.47 9.65
C ILE A 337 -14.42 -7.90 9.19
N LYS A 338 -15.50 -8.55 8.76
CA LYS A 338 -15.47 -9.89 8.18
C LYS A 338 -15.44 -9.76 6.66
N VAL A 339 -14.44 -10.34 6.02
CA VAL A 339 -14.30 -10.34 4.54
C VAL A 339 -14.23 -11.76 4.00
N PHE A 340 -14.52 -11.92 2.71
CA PHE A 340 -14.26 -13.18 2.01
C PHE A 340 -12.77 -13.26 1.66
N ASP A 341 -12.13 -14.36 2.02
CA ASP A 341 -10.73 -14.66 1.69
C ASP A 341 -10.69 -15.61 0.47
N PRO A 342 -10.21 -15.13 -0.69
CA PRO A 342 -10.13 -15.95 -1.90
C PRO A 342 -9.17 -17.14 -1.79
N ALA A 343 -8.14 -17.09 -0.94
CA ALA A 343 -7.17 -18.19 -0.81
C ALA A 343 -7.74 -19.36 -0.03
N SER A 344 -8.39 -19.10 1.11
CA SER A 344 -9.03 -20.15 1.92
C SER A 344 -10.44 -20.51 1.43
N GLY A 345 -11.06 -19.67 0.61
CA GLY A 345 -12.47 -19.80 0.20
C GLY A 345 -13.46 -19.59 1.35
N GLN A 346 -12.99 -19.10 2.50
CA GLN A 346 -13.78 -18.87 3.71
C GLN A 346 -13.83 -17.40 4.06
N THR A 347 -14.69 -17.03 5.00
CA THR A 347 -14.72 -15.67 5.54
C THR A 347 -13.77 -15.53 6.72
N ARG A 348 -13.00 -14.45 6.77
CA ARG A 348 -12.02 -14.16 7.83
C ARG A 348 -12.27 -12.79 8.47
N MET A 349 -12.01 -12.68 9.77
CA MET A 349 -11.98 -11.40 10.47
C MET A 349 -10.63 -10.72 10.24
N ILE A 350 -10.66 -9.45 9.85
CA ILE A 350 -9.47 -8.64 9.58
C ILE A 350 -9.58 -7.26 10.24
N PRO A 351 -8.44 -6.62 10.54
CA PRO A 351 -8.43 -5.22 10.96
C PRO A 351 -9.03 -4.30 9.88
N PRO A 352 -9.79 -3.26 10.26
CA PRO A 352 -10.43 -2.36 9.31
C PRO A 352 -9.48 -1.36 8.63
N SER A 353 -8.28 -1.11 9.16
CA SER A 353 -7.37 -0.05 8.68
C SER A 353 -7.14 -0.02 7.18
N GLY A 354 -6.93 -1.17 6.53
CA GLY A 354 -6.75 -1.24 5.07
C GLY A 354 -7.97 -0.77 4.28
N HIS A 355 -9.17 -1.23 4.66
CA HIS A 355 -10.41 -0.85 4.00
C HIS A 355 -10.75 0.62 4.23
N VAL A 356 -10.52 1.10 5.45
CA VAL A 356 -10.75 2.50 5.83
C VAL A 356 -9.79 3.44 5.08
N SER A 357 -8.53 3.06 4.92
CA SER A 357 -7.55 3.81 4.10
C SER A 357 -8.07 4.02 2.66
N GLY A 358 -8.67 2.97 2.08
CA GLY A 358 -9.27 3.06 0.75
C GLY A 358 -10.51 3.95 0.71
N ILE A 359 -11.31 3.94 1.79
CA ILE A 359 -12.47 4.83 1.93
C ILE A 359 -12.04 6.30 2.03
N TRP A 360 -10.94 6.59 2.74
CA TRP A 360 -10.38 7.93 2.79
C TRP A 360 -9.98 8.40 1.40
N ALA A 361 -9.23 7.58 0.66
CA ALA A 361 -8.83 7.87 -0.72
C ALA A 361 -10.02 8.12 -1.64
N ARG A 362 -11.07 7.28 -1.56
CA ARG A 362 -12.29 7.45 -2.35
C ARG A 362 -13.03 8.74 -2.01
N ASN A 363 -13.23 9.00 -0.71
CA ASN A 363 -13.92 10.21 -0.26
C ASN A 363 -13.20 11.47 -0.74
N ASP A 364 -11.87 11.48 -0.65
CA ASP A 364 -11.07 12.62 -1.06
C ASP A 364 -11.13 12.84 -2.58
N PHE A 365 -11.07 11.77 -3.36
CA PHE A 365 -11.22 11.85 -4.81
C PHE A 365 -12.61 12.35 -5.23
N GLU A 366 -13.67 11.83 -4.61
CA GLU A 366 -15.05 12.15 -5.00
C GLU A 366 -15.54 13.49 -4.46
N ARG A 367 -15.06 13.91 -3.28
CA ARG A 367 -15.64 15.03 -2.51
C ARG A 367 -14.62 16.02 -1.94
N GLY A 368 -13.32 15.72 -2.04
CA GLY A 368 -12.26 16.50 -1.41
C GLY A 368 -12.02 16.14 0.06
N VAL A 369 -10.79 16.36 0.51
CA VAL A 369 -10.32 16.00 1.87
C VAL A 369 -11.05 16.75 2.99
N HIS A 370 -11.66 17.90 2.69
CA HIS A 370 -12.46 18.69 3.62
C HIS A 370 -13.77 17.97 4.02
N LYS A 371 -14.23 16.99 3.25
CA LYS A 371 -15.42 16.18 3.57
C LYS A 371 -15.04 15.03 4.51
N ALA A 372 -15.77 14.88 5.61
CA ALA A 372 -15.61 13.76 6.55
C ALA A 372 -15.83 12.38 5.87
N PRO A 373 -14.87 11.43 5.96
CA PRO A 373 -14.97 10.08 5.38
C PRO A 373 -15.84 9.15 6.25
N ALA A 374 -17.05 9.61 6.58
CA ALA A 374 -18.07 8.88 7.31
C ALA A 374 -19.37 8.81 6.50
N ASN A 375 -20.28 7.90 6.89
CA ASN A 375 -21.45 7.46 6.11
C ASN A 375 -21.07 6.76 4.79
N GLU A 376 -19.84 6.25 4.72
CA GLU A 376 -19.25 5.58 3.56
C GLU A 376 -19.37 4.07 3.64
N VAL A 377 -19.76 3.43 2.54
CA VAL A 377 -19.90 1.96 2.47
C VAL A 377 -18.53 1.29 2.48
N VAL A 378 -18.38 0.26 3.29
CA VAL A 378 -17.19 -0.60 3.32
C VAL A 378 -17.35 -1.69 2.26
N ARG A 379 -16.68 -1.54 1.12
CA ARG A 379 -16.73 -2.51 0.01
C ARG A 379 -15.94 -3.76 0.40
N GLY A 380 -16.49 -4.94 0.12
CA GLY A 380 -15.88 -6.24 0.45
C GLY A 380 -16.17 -6.74 1.87
N ALA A 381 -16.73 -5.91 2.75
CA ALA A 381 -17.17 -6.36 4.07
C ALA A 381 -18.48 -7.13 3.98
N VAL A 382 -18.47 -8.35 4.51
CA VAL A 382 -19.60 -9.28 4.57
C VAL A 382 -20.38 -9.08 5.87
N ASP A 383 -19.66 -8.92 6.99
CA ASP A 383 -20.24 -8.71 8.31
C ASP A 383 -19.26 -7.94 9.22
N LEU A 384 -19.69 -7.67 10.46
CA LEU A 384 -18.88 -7.09 11.52
C LEU A 384 -18.61 -8.13 12.59
N GLU A 385 -17.49 -7.99 13.30
CA GLU A 385 -17.20 -8.79 14.50
C GLU A 385 -18.29 -8.62 15.57
N MET A 386 -18.81 -7.40 15.72
CA MET A 386 -19.88 -7.08 16.64
C MET A 386 -20.81 -6.03 16.05
N GLN A 387 -22.11 -6.18 16.29
CA GLN A 387 -23.09 -5.15 15.92
C GLN A 387 -23.19 -4.11 17.01
N ILE A 388 -22.72 -2.89 16.72
CA ILE A 388 -22.73 -1.78 17.69
C ILE A 388 -24.10 -1.11 17.73
N THR A 389 -24.70 -1.09 18.92
CA THR A 389 -25.96 -0.40 19.19
C THR A 389 -25.75 1.11 19.30
N ARG A 390 -26.85 1.88 19.28
CA ARG A 390 -26.78 3.34 19.48
C ARG A 390 -26.21 3.69 20.86
N GLY A 391 -26.69 3.04 21.92
CA GLY A 391 -26.25 3.33 23.29
C GLY A 391 -24.77 3.02 23.51
N GLU A 392 -24.24 1.95 22.90
CA GLU A 392 -22.81 1.67 22.92
C GLU A 392 -22.02 2.75 22.17
N GLN A 393 -22.47 3.13 20.97
CA GLN A 393 -21.84 4.19 20.21
C GLN A 393 -21.80 5.53 20.98
N ASP A 394 -22.86 5.86 21.71
CA ASP A 394 -22.93 7.08 22.53
C ASP A 394 -21.81 7.11 23.61
N LEU A 395 -21.32 5.95 24.04
CA LEU A 395 -20.19 5.83 24.97
C LEU A 395 -18.82 5.84 24.28
N LEU A 396 -18.74 5.36 23.03
CA LEU A 396 -17.49 5.21 22.27
C LEU A 396 -17.08 6.49 21.54
N ASN A 397 -18.06 7.16 20.92
CA ASN A 397 -17.83 8.30 20.06
C ASN A 397 -17.17 9.51 20.76
N PRO A 398 -17.50 9.85 22.03
CA PRO A 398 -16.77 10.88 22.78
C PRO A 398 -15.26 10.64 22.92
N LEU A 399 -14.81 9.37 22.84
CA LEU A 399 -13.41 8.96 23.00
C LEU A 399 -12.65 8.88 21.67
N GLY A 400 -13.25 9.32 20.57
CA GLY A 400 -12.63 9.27 19.24
C GLY A 400 -12.62 7.88 18.59
N ILE A 401 -13.42 6.95 19.10
CA ILE A 401 -13.56 5.60 18.52
C ILE A 401 -14.55 5.67 17.35
N ASN A 402 -14.07 5.50 16.13
CA ASN A 402 -14.89 5.56 14.93
C ASN A 402 -15.58 4.20 14.69
N CYS A 403 -16.89 4.17 14.96
CA CYS A 403 -17.67 2.94 14.83
C CYS A 403 -17.94 2.58 13.36
N ILE A 404 -17.78 1.31 12.98
CA ILE A 404 -18.30 0.72 11.75
C ILE A 404 -19.60 0.01 12.10
N ARG A 405 -20.68 0.26 11.35
CA ARG A 405 -22.03 -0.23 11.69
C ARG A 405 -22.74 -0.79 10.47
N ALA A 406 -23.48 -1.88 10.67
CA ALA A 406 -24.40 -2.39 9.67
C ALA A 406 -25.75 -1.69 9.79
N PHE A 407 -26.26 -1.21 8.66
CA PHE A 407 -27.58 -0.60 8.58
C PHE A 407 -28.47 -1.44 7.65
N PRO A 408 -29.62 -1.96 8.13
CA PRO A 408 -30.55 -2.71 7.28
C PRO A 408 -30.90 -1.93 6.01
N GLY A 409 -30.80 -2.59 4.84
CA GLY A 409 -31.08 -2.00 3.53
C GLY A 409 -30.07 -0.97 3.03
N ARG A 410 -29.09 -0.56 3.85
CA ARG A 410 -28.04 0.37 3.43
C ARG A 410 -26.69 -0.35 3.32
N GLY A 411 -26.41 -1.38 4.12
CA GLY A 411 -25.13 -2.09 4.17
C GLY A 411 -24.20 -1.61 5.30
N ILE A 412 -22.96 -2.10 5.32
CA ILE A 412 -21.95 -1.77 6.34
C ILE A 412 -21.31 -0.42 6.03
N ARG A 413 -21.27 0.48 7.02
CA ARG A 413 -20.72 1.84 6.87
C ARG A 413 -19.76 2.22 7.99
N VAL A 414 -18.77 3.02 7.63
CA VAL A 414 -18.04 3.85 8.58
C VAL A 414 -18.98 4.91 9.13
N TRP A 415 -19.11 4.98 10.45
CA TRP A 415 -20.08 5.84 11.16
C TRP A 415 -19.40 6.67 12.26
N GLY A 416 -18.24 7.24 11.92
CA GLY A 416 -17.46 8.17 12.74
C GLY A 416 -16.31 8.77 11.93
N ALA A 417 -15.92 10.00 12.24
CA ALA A 417 -14.80 10.71 11.61
C ALA A 417 -14.06 11.62 12.62
N ARG A 418 -13.76 11.09 13.80
CA ARG A 418 -13.01 11.76 14.86
C ARG A 418 -11.57 11.30 14.91
N THR A 419 -10.68 12.18 15.34
CA THR A 419 -9.30 11.85 15.72
C THR A 419 -9.26 11.34 17.16
N LEU A 420 -8.07 10.97 17.62
CA LEU A 420 -7.81 10.60 19.01
C LEU A 420 -7.54 11.81 19.93
N SER A 421 -7.65 13.04 19.42
CA SER A 421 -7.33 14.27 20.12
C SER A 421 -8.36 14.64 21.20
N SER A 422 -7.87 15.06 22.37
CA SER A 422 -8.66 15.69 23.42
C SER A 422 -9.01 17.15 23.10
N ASP A 423 -8.19 17.84 22.27
CA ASP A 423 -8.43 19.21 21.83
C ASP A 423 -9.66 19.30 20.89
N PRO A 424 -10.70 20.08 21.25
CA PRO A 424 -11.88 20.30 20.41
C PRO A 424 -11.57 20.89 19.02
N ALA A 425 -10.47 21.64 18.86
CA ALA A 425 -10.06 22.21 17.57
C ALA A 425 -9.67 21.12 16.57
N TRP A 426 -9.08 20.02 17.05
CA TRP A 426 -8.59 18.90 16.24
C TRP A 426 -9.46 17.64 16.35
N ARG A 427 -10.66 17.76 16.90
CA ARG A 427 -11.60 16.64 17.10
C ARG A 427 -11.91 15.88 15.81
N TYR A 428 -12.05 16.58 14.70
CA TYR A 428 -12.55 16.01 13.45
C TYR A 428 -11.42 15.65 12.49
N LEU A 429 -11.53 14.44 11.93
CA LEU A 429 -10.55 13.86 11.03
C LEU A 429 -10.37 14.69 9.75
N ASN A 430 -11.47 15.09 9.11
CA ASN A 430 -11.41 15.91 7.89
C ASN A 430 -10.75 17.26 8.14
N VAL A 431 -10.91 17.83 9.33
CA VAL A 431 -10.25 19.10 9.68
C VAL A 431 -8.74 18.89 9.73
N ARG A 432 -8.24 17.90 10.48
CA ARG A 432 -6.79 17.64 10.55
C ARG A 432 -6.21 17.27 9.18
N ARG A 433 -6.88 16.39 8.43
CA ARG A 433 -6.43 15.98 7.09
C ARG A 433 -6.40 17.15 6.10
N TYR A 434 -7.39 18.05 6.18
CA TYR A 434 -7.40 19.25 5.34
C TYR A 434 -6.28 20.23 5.72
N PHE A 435 -5.94 20.36 7.00
CA PHE A 435 -4.75 21.14 7.41
C PHE A 435 -3.45 20.54 6.88
N ASN A 436 -3.25 19.21 6.97
CA ASN A 436 -2.08 18.56 6.36
C ASN A 436 -2.00 18.86 4.86
N TYR A 437 -3.12 18.75 4.14
CA TYR A 437 -3.20 19.09 2.73
C TYR A 437 -2.82 20.54 2.43
N LEU A 438 -3.33 21.51 3.21
CA LEU A 438 -2.99 22.92 3.02
C LEU A 438 -1.52 23.20 3.34
N GLU A 439 -1.01 22.70 4.46
CA GLU A 439 0.37 22.86 4.91
C GLU A 439 1.34 22.35 3.82
N GLU A 440 1.11 21.14 3.32
CA GLU A 440 1.97 20.51 2.32
C GLU A 440 1.85 21.14 0.93
N SER A 441 0.65 21.53 0.50
CA SER A 441 0.45 22.25 -0.78
C SER A 441 1.16 23.60 -0.76
N ILE A 442 1.06 24.33 0.34
CA ILE A 442 1.73 25.63 0.48
C ILE A 442 3.24 25.44 0.56
N LEU A 443 3.74 24.46 1.30
CA LEU A 443 5.17 24.14 1.39
C LEU A 443 5.75 23.84 0.00
N THR A 444 5.14 22.92 -0.74
CA THR A 444 5.58 22.53 -2.09
C THR A 444 5.46 23.70 -3.08
N GLY A 445 4.34 24.43 -3.04
CA GLY A 445 4.07 25.53 -3.97
C GLY A 445 4.86 26.82 -3.70
N THR A 446 5.48 26.96 -2.53
CA THR A 446 6.28 28.14 -2.14
C THR A 446 7.78 27.91 -2.06
N GLN A 447 8.29 26.75 -2.49
CA GLN A 447 9.74 26.45 -2.52
C GLN A 447 10.58 27.50 -3.27
N TRP A 448 10.01 28.15 -4.28
CA TRP A 448 10.68 29.22 -5.04
C TRP A 448 11.02 30.47 -4.21
N VAL A 449 10.43 30.64 -3.03
CA VAL A 449 10.69 31.78 -2.13
C VAL A 449 12.10 31.72 -1.53
N VAL A 450 12.67 30.52 -1.42
CA VAL A 450 14.00 30.32 -0.83
C VAL A 450 15.06 31.01 -1.71
N PHE A 451 15.95 31.78 -1.08
CA PHE A 451 17.00 32.59 -1.72
C PHE A 451 16.52 33.79 -2.57
N GLU A 452 15.23 34.12 -2.57
CA GLU A 452 14.77 35.38 -3.15
C GLU A 452 15.14 36.58 -2.26
N PRO A 453 15.31 37.79 -2.83
CA PRO A 453 15.52 39.00 -2.04
C PRO A 453 14.38 39.24 -1.05
N ASN A 454 14.69 39.33 0.25
CA ASN A 454 13.71 39.58 1.31
C ASN A 454 13.26 41.04 1.32
N ASP A 455 12.33 41.38 0.42
CA ASP A 455 11.77 42.71 0.26
C ASP A 455 10.22 42.72 0.19
N GLN A 456 9.64 43.92 0.12
CA GLN A 456 8.18 44.08 0.04
C GLN A 456 7.57 43.45 -1.21
N ALA A 457 8.33 43.31 -2.30
CA ALA A 457 7.85 42.69 -3.53
C ALA A 457 7.74 41.16 -3.36
N LEU A 458 8.69 40.53 -2.66
CA LEU A 458 8.60 39.13 -2.27
C LEU A 458 7.36 38.88 -1.39
N TRP A 459 7.16 39.68 -0.34
CA TRP A 459 6.02 39.53 0.56
C TRP A 459 4.68 39.65 -0.18
N ALA A 460 4.58 40.59 -1.12
CA ALA A 460 3.40 40.74 -1.96
C ALA A 460 3.19 39.54 -2.90
N ARG A 461 4.26 38.93 -3.43
CA ARG A 461 4.17 37.72 -4.26
C ARG A 461 3.70 36.51 -3.44
N ILE A 462 4.25 36.31 -2.24
CA ILE A 462 3.86 35.24 -1.32
C ILE A 462 2.36 35.34 -1.02
N ARG A 463 1.93 36.50 -0.52
CA ARG A 463 0.53 36.75 -0.19
C ARG A 463 -0.39 36.51 -1.39
N ARG A 464 -0.05 37.03 -2.57
CA ARG A 464 -0.85 36.85 -3.78
C ARG A 464 -1.01 35.37 -4.17
N ASN A 465 0.07 34.59 -4.10
CA ASN A 465 0.02 33.17 -4.51
C ASN A 465 -0.83 32.33 -3.52
N ILE A 466 -0.59 32.50 -2.22
CA ILE A 466 -1.35 31.80 -1.18
C ILE A 466 -2.83 32.22 -1.20
N SER A 467 -3.14 33.51 -1.33
CA SER A 467 -4.53 33.96 -1.45
C SER A 467 -5.22 33.42 -2.72
N ALA A 468 -4.51 33.29 -3.84
CA ALA A 468 -5.06 32.71 -5.06
C ALA A 468 -5.39 31.21 -4.91
N PHE A 469 -4.61 30.48 -4.10
CA PHE A 469 -4.92 29.10 -3.73
C PHE A 469 -6.13 29.02 -2.79
N LEU A 470 -6.11 29.77 -1.68
CA LEU A 470 -7.17 29.72 -0.67
C LEU A 470 -8.54 30.21 -1.18
N VAL A 471 -8.58 31.17 -2.12
CA VAL A 471 -9.85 31.56 -2.76
C VAL A 471 -10.42 30.43 -3.62
N THR A 472 -9.57 29.60 -4.22
CA THR A 472 -10.01 28.42 -4.98
C THR A 472 -10.59 27.38 -4.03
N GLU A 473 -9.93 27.12 -2.90
CA GLU A 473 -10.43 26.21 -1.87
C GLU A 473 -11.76 26.69 -1.25
N TRP A 474 -11.91 27.99 -1.01
CA TRP A 474 -13.18 28.57 -0.57
C TRP A 474 -14.29 28.39 -1.61
N ARG A 475 -14.01 28.66 -2.90
CA ARG A 475 -14.99 28.45 -3.99
C ARG A 475 -15.39 26.98 -4.13
N ASN A 476 -14.49 26.06 -3.83
CA ASN A 476 -14.74 24.62 -3.81
C ASN A 476 -15.53 24.16 -2.57
N GLY A 477 -15.84 25.07 -1.64
CA GLY A 477 -16.62 24.79 -0.42
C GLY A 477 -15.81 24.14 0.70
N ALA A 478 -14.48 24.16 0.62
CA ALA A 478 -13.62 23.60 1.66
C ALA A 478 -13.49 24.53 2.88
N LEU A 479 -13.64 25.84 2.66
CA LEU A 479 -13.59 26.87 3.70
C LEU A 479 -14.99 27.46 3.99
N PHE A 480 -15.26 27.73 5.27
CA PHE A 480 -16.51 28.32 5.75
C PHE A 480 -16.41 29.84 5.81
N GLY A 481 -17.36 30.54 5.18
CA GLY A 481 -17.46 31.99 5.21
C GLY A 481 -18.35 32.49 4.08
N GLY A 482 -19.11 33.58 4.32
CA GLY A 482 -19.92 34.20 3.27
C GLY A 482 -19.07 34.97 2.26
N THR A 483 -17.91 35.44 2.70
CA THR A 483 -16.89 36.12 1.90
C THR A 483 -15.51 35.45 2.09
N PRO A 484 -14.56 35.65 1.15
CA PRO A 484 -13.19 35.17 1.33
C PRO A 484 -12.53 35.66 2.64
N GLU A 485 -12.83 36.88 3.06
CA GLU A 485 -12.27 37.52 4.26
C GLU A 485 -12.79 36.87 5.57
N ASP A 486 -14.00 36.31 5.55
CA ASP A 486 -14.52 35.49 6.66
C ASP A 486 -13.86 34.10 6.70
N ALA A 487 -13.40 33.62 5.54
CA ALA A 487 -12.92 32.26 5.34
C ALA A 487 -11.43 32.09 5.60
N TYR A 488 -10.60 33.07 5.24
CA TYR A 488 -9.16 33.01 5.46
C TYR A 488 -8.50 34.40 5.51
N TYR A 489 -7.29 34.47 6.07
CA TYR A 489 -6.39 35.60 5.94
C TYR A 489 -4.97 35.15 5.62
N VAL A 490 -4.21 36.01 4.94
CA VAL A 490 -2.78 35.82 4.65
C VAL A 490 -2.05 37.12 4.94
N LYS A 491 -1.19 37.11 5.97
CA LYS A 491 -0.44 38.28 6.42
C LYS A 491 1.05 38.05 6.24
N CYS A 492 1.64 38.82 5.34
CA CYS A 492 3.09 38.87 5.08
C CYS A 492 3.43 40.32 4.72
N ASP A 493 3.90 41.06 5.71
CA ASP A 493 4.08 42.51 5.69
C ASP A 493 5.17 42.93 6.71
N ALA A 494 5.38 44.24 6.87
CA ALA A 494 6.39 44.77 7.79
C ALA A 494 6.08 44.52 9.28
N GLU A 495 4.83 44.21 9.64
CA GLU A 495 4.47 43.87 11.03
C GLU A 495 4.91 42.44 11.36
N THR A 496 4.73 41.53 10.41
CA THR A 496 5.19 40.13 10.51
C THR A 496 6.69 39.98 10.23
N ASN A 497 7.28 40.91 9.47
CA ASN A 497 8.68 40.91 9.06
C ASN A 497 9.38 42.23 9.43
N PRO A 498 9.62 42.48 10.73
CA PRO A 498 10.37 43.65 11.16
C PRO A 498 11.85 43.53 10.76
N PRO A 499 12.63 44.64 10.77
CA PRO A 499 14.03 44.65 10.33
C PRO A 499 14.89 43.55 10.98
N GLU A 500 14.66 43.26 12.26
CA GLU A 500 15.40 42.23 12.99
C GLU A 500 15.15 40.81 12.42
N SER A 501 13.94 40.53 11.92
CA SER A 501 13.62 39.26 11.26
C SER A 501 14.27 39.18 9.88
N VAL A 502 14.27 40.29 9.15
CA VAL A 502 14.87 40.40 7.81
C VAL A 502 16.39 40.25 7.87
N ASP A 503 17.03 40.87 8.87
CA ASP A 503 18.47 40.76 9.12
C ASP A 503 18.90 39.33 9.49
N LEU A 504 17.99 38.55 10.09
CA LEU A 504 18.16 37.11 10.35
C LEU A 504 17.87 36.24 9.12
N GLY A 505 17.50 36.83 7.98
CA GLY A 505 17.16 36.12 6.74
C GLY A 505 15.83 35.36 6.81
N ARG A 506 14.90 35.76 7.69
CA ARG A 506 13.61 35.09 7.89
C ARG A 506 12.47 35.85 7.24
N VAL A 507 11.58 35.11 6.57
CA VAL A 507 10.28 35.61 6.10
C VAL A 507 9.19 34.85 6.85
N ILE A 508 8.32 35.59 7.53
CA ILE A 508 7.18 35.08 8.30
C ILE A 508 5.91 35.46 7.55
N CYS A 509 5.09 34.45 7.26
CA CYS A 509 3.76 34.61 6.67
C CYS A 509 2.76 33.91 7.59
N GLU A 510 1.84 34.68 8.17
CA GLU A 510 0.76 34.15 9.01
C GLU A 510 -0.45 33.84 8.13
N ILE A 511 -1.00 32.64 8.28
CA ILE A 511 -2.14 32.16 7.51
C ILE A 511 -3.18 31.64 8.49
N GLY A 512 -4.39 32.17 8.42
CA GLY A 512 -5.55 31.64 9.13
C GLY A 512 -6.61 31.15 8.16
N VAL A 513 -7.21 30.01 8.47
CA VAL A 513 -8.29 29.41 7.67
C VAL A 513 -9.44 28.94 8.56
N SER A 514 -10.65 29.02 8.03
CA SER A 514 -11.88 28.56 8.67
C SER A 514 -12.39 27.31 7.94
N PRO A 515 -12.07 26.09 8.40
CA PRO A 515 -12.48 24.86 7.72
C PRO A 515 -13.96 24.54 7.95
N VAL A 516 -14.60 23.89 6.99
CA VAL A 516 -15.96 23.35 7.19
C VAL A 516 -15.95 22.19 8.19
N LYS A 517 -16.79 22.31 9.23
CA LYS A 517 -16.97 21.26 10.25
C LYS A 517 -18.18 20.37 9.92
N PRO A 518 -18.11 19.05 10.14
CA PRO A 518 -19.20 18.15 9.82
C PRO A 518 -20.40 18.31 10.79
N ALA A 519 -21.61 18.23 10.26
CA ALA A 519 -22.84 18.18 11.06
C ALA A 519 -23.06 16.76 11.60
N GLU A 520 -22.46 16.46 12.75
CA GLU A 520 -22.55 15.14 13.39
C GLU A 520 -23.90 14.87 14.07
N PHE A 521 -24.57 15.91 14.56
CA PHE A 521 -25.86 15.82 15.24
C PHE A 521 -26.89 16.68 14.51
N VAL A 522 -27.99 16.06 14.06
CA VAL A 522 -29.14 16.75 13.46
C VAL A 522 -30.32 16.59 14.41
N ILE A 523 -30.78 17.70 14.99
CA ILE A 523 -31.84 17.72 16.00
C ILE A 523 -33.09 18.36 15.39
N PHE A 524 -34.11 17.55 15.11
CA PHE A 524 -35.45 18.04 14.73
C PHE A 524 -36.28 18.25 15.99
N ARG A 525 -36.72 19.47 16.24
CA ARG A 525 -37.64 19.80 17.34
C ARG A 525 -39.05 19.89 16.78
N LEU A 526 -39.91 18.95 17.15
CA LEU A 526 -41.32 18.96 16.77
C LEU A 526 -42.15 19.53 17.93
N ALA A 527 -42.90 20.60 17.65
CA ALA A 527 -43.87 21.15 18.58
C ALA A 527 -45.28 20.99 18.00
N GLN A 528 -46.23 20.62 18.84
CA GLN A 528 -47.64 20.70 18.48
C GLN A 528 -48.08 22.16 18.64
N PHE A 529 -48.46 22.80 17.54
CA PHE A 529 -48.97 24.17 17.56
C PHE A 529 -50.49 24.16 17.47
N SER A 530 -51.17 24.83 18.40
CA SER A 530 -52.57 25.22 18.25
C SER A 530 -52.61 26.58 17.57
N SER A 531 -53.30 26.69 16.42
CA SER A 531 -53.45 27.94 15.69
C SER A 531 -54.25 28.95 16.53
N GLY A 532 -53.56 29.74 17.35
CA GLY A 532 -54.21 30.70 18.26
C GLY A 532 -53.29 31.64 19.05
N GLY A 533 -51.96 31.51 18.93
CA GLY A 533 -51.02 32.47 19.52
C GLY A 533 -49.62 31.89 19.49
N GLY A 534 -48.74 32.42 18.66
CA GLY A 534 -47.41 31.87 18.47
C GLY A 534 -46.49 32.84 17.77
N GLU A 535 -45.92 33.76 18.53
CA GLU A 535 -44.50 34.03 18.35
C GLU A 535 -43.77 32.95 19.14
N LEU A 536 -42.95 32.19 18.43
CA LEU A 536 -41.85 31.47 19.05
C LEU A 536 -40.84 32.57 19.39
N ASP A 537 -40.76 32.98 20.66
CA ASP A 537 -39.62 33.80 21.11
C ASP A 537 -38.34 33.02 20.81
N GLU A 538 -37.47 33.63 19.99
CA GLU A 538 -36.24 33.06 19.41
C GLU A 538 -35.22 32.54 20.44
#